data_AF-A0A7C4H2K0-F1
#
_entry.id   AF-A0A7C4H2K0-F1
#
_cell.length_a   1.000
_cell.length_b   1.000
_cell.length_c   1.000
_cell.angle_alpha   90.00
_cell.angle_beta   90.00
_cell.angle_gamma   90.00
#
_symmetry.space_group_name_H-M   'P 1'
#
loop_
_entity.id
_entity.type
_entity.pdbx_description
1 polymer ?
#
loop_
_entity_poly.entity_id
_entity_poly.type
_entity_poly.pdbx_seq_one_letter_code
_entity_poly.pdbx_strand_id
1 'polypeptide(L)'
;MSKVFEKALEYVKNEISSNKSKKTLLQIEFPEFRDGDFIVNLYIDGDPPLLGRVLDRDIIEFTPKIVRHIFRFGLLHGCTIHRIGQEFYYVRDGKIVAVIGRRHYAASEPKLFEEISREIYGIGGERIIDIDKPLGWSKALKMITKL
;
A
#
# COMPACT_ATOMS: atom_id res chain seq x y z
N MET A 1 -9.12 2.22 10.82
CA MET A 1 -9.71 2.29 9.47
C MET A 1 -9.66 3.73 9.08
N SER A 2 -9.03 4.02 7.95
CA SER A 2 -8.52 5.34 7.61
C SER A 2 -9.65 6.19 7.06
N LYS A 3 -10.16 7.11 7.87
CA LYS A 3 -11.21 8.06 7.46
C LYS A 3 -10.75 8.92 6.28
N VAL A 4 -9.46 9.24 6.18
CA VAL A 4 -8.92 9.98 5.04
C VAL A 4 -8.99 9.18 3.74
N PHE A 5 -8.71 7.87 3.80
CA PHE A 5 -8.83 7.00 2.64
C PHE A 5 -10.28 6.88 2.18
N GLU A 6 -11.22 6.69 3.12
CA GLU A 6 -12.64 6.58 2.82
C GLU A 6 -13.17 7.85 2.15
N LYS A 7 -12.80 9.04 2.65
CA LYS A 7 -13.14 10.33 2.04
C LYS A 7 -12.60 10.46 0.62
N ALA A 8 -11.34 10.09 0.40
CA ALA A 8 -10.73 10.13 -0.93
C ALA A 8 -11.41 9.14 -1.89
N LEU A 9 -11.78 7.95 -1.42
CA LEU A 9 -12.47 6.94 -2.22
C LEU A 9 -13.90 7.38 -2.60
N GLU A 10 -14.61 7.99 -1.66
CA GLU A 10 -15.92 8.57 -1.92
C GLU A 10 -15.84 9.69 -2.97
N TYR A 11 -14.85 10.57 -2.85
CA TYR A 11 -14.59 11.61 -3.84
C TYR A 11 -14.37 11.01 -5.24
N VAL A 12 -13.51 10.00 -5.37
CA VAL A 12 -13.27 9.30 -6.64
C VAL A 12 -14.55 8.69 -7.21
N LYS A 13 -15.38 8.04 -6.39
CA LYS A 13 -16.65 7.46 -6.82
C LYS A 13 -17.62 8.54 -7.33
N ASN A 14 -17.69 9.68 -6.66
CA ASN A 14 -18.55 10.80 -7.05
C ASN A 14 -18.08 11.44 -8.35
N GLU A 15 -16.77 11.68 -8.49
CA GLU A 15 -16.20 12.24 -9.71
C GLU A 15 -16.39 11.30 -10.92
N ILE A 16 -16.08 10.01 -10.78
CA ILE A 16 -16.18 9.05 -11.89
C ILE A 16 -17.64 8.76 -12.26
N SER A 17 -18.56 8.70 -11.28
CA SER A 17 -19.98 8.51 -11.57
C SER A 17 -20.58 9.71 -12.33
N SER A 18 -20.09 10.92 -12.06
CA SER A 18 -20.48 12.12 -12.81
C SER A 18 -19.95 12.12 -14.26
N ASN A 19 -18.72 11.62 -14.48
CA ASN A 19 -18.14 11.50 -15.80
C ASN A 19 -16.93 10.55 -15.80
N LYS A 20 -17.00 9.44 -16.56
CA LYS A 20 -15.92 8.46 -16.65
C LYS A 20 -14.60 9.03 -17.21
N SER A 21 -14.63 10.08 -18.02
CA SER A 21 -13.40 10.69 -18.56
C SER A 21 -12.57 11.41 -17.49
N LYS A 22 -13.15 11.68 -16.31
CA LYS A 22 -12.42 12.26 -15.17
C LYS A 22 -11.38 11.33 -14.57
N LYS A 23 -11.40 10.02 -14.87
CA LYS A 23 -10.34 9.08 -14.45
C LYS A 23 -8.94 9.56 -14.84
N THR A 24 -8.80 10.10 -16.05
CA THR A 24 -7.51 10.61 -16.53
C THR A 24 -7.14 11.91 -15.82
N LEU A 25 -8.12 12.80 -15.60
CA LEU A 25 -7.91 14.06 -14.88
C LEU A 25 -7.46 13.80 -13.43
N LEU A 26 -8.09 12.87 -12.73
CA LEU A 26 -7.76 12.50 -11.36
C LEU A 26 -6.35 11.92 -11.21
N GLN A 27 -5.80 11.31 -12.25
CA GLN A 27 -4.40 10.83 -12.23
C GLN A 27 -3.38 11.98 -12.41
N ILE A 28 -3.81 13.09 -13.01
CA ILE A 28 -2.97 14.28 -13.23
C ILE A 28 -3.07 15.21 -12.02
N GLU A 29 -4.29 15.44 -11.54
CA GLU A 29 -4.62 16.39 -10.49
C GLU A 29 -5.57 15.71 -9.50
N PHE A 30 -5.00 15.09 -8.47
CA PHE A 30 -5.75 14.52 -7.36
C PHE A 30 -5.68 15.47 -6.15
N PRO A 31 -6.81 15.85 -5.53
CA PRO A 31 -6.78 16.69 -4.36
C PRO A 31 -6.13 15.98 -3.17
N GLU A 32 -5.54 16.77 -2.27
CA GLU A 32 -4.99 16.26 -1.02
C GLU A 32 -6.08 16.14 0.05
N PHE A 33 -6.24 14.94 0.60
CA PHE A 33 -7.02 14.66 1.79
C PHE A 33 -6.07 14.37 2.95
N ARG A 34 -6.37 14.89 4.14
CA ARG A 34 -5.53 14.73 5.34
C ARG A 34 -6.36 14.40 6.58
N ASP A 35 -5.88 13.47 7.39
CA ASP A 35 -6.38 13.18 8.74
C ASP A 35 -5.21 12.70 9.62
N GLY A 36 -4.81 13.53 10.59
CA GLY A 36 -3.59 13.33 11.36
C GLY A 36 -2.35 13.21 10.46
N ASP A 37 -1.59 12.14 10.65
CA ASP A 37 -0.36 11.86 9.88
C ASP A 37 -0.63 11.25 8.50
N PHE A 38 -1.86 10.78 8.25
CA PHE A 38 -2.23 10.14 7.00
C PHE A 38 -2.66 11.18 5.97
N ILE A 39 -2.10 11.06 4.78
CA ILE A 39 -2.36 11.92 3.63
C ILE A 39 -2.66 11.04 2.44
N VAL A 40 -3.73 11.37 1.71
CA VAL A 40 -4.06 10.75 0.42
C VAL A 40 -4.09 11.85 -0.64
N ASN A 41 -3.16 11.81 -1.58
CA ASN A 41 -3.01 12.77 -2.68
C ASN A 41 -2.58 12.08 -4.00
N LEU A 42 -2.76 10.77 -4.08
CA LEU A 42 -2.48 9.96 -5.27
C LEU A 42 -3.70 9.11 -5.60
N TYR A 43 -4.08 9.13 -6.87
CA TYR A 43 -5.03 8.21 -7.47
C TYR A 43 -4.35 7.50 -8.64
N ILE A 44 -4.49 6.17 -8.68
CA ILE A 44 -4.07 5.34 -9.82
C ILE A 44 -5.31 4.62 -10.33
N ASP A 45 -5.59 4.79 -11.62
CA ASP A 45 -6.71 4.10 -12.25
C ASP A 45 -6.41 2.60 -12.33
N GLY A 46 -7.36 1.81 -11.86
CA GLY A 46 -7.26 0.37 -11.73
C GLY A 46 -8.60 -0.22 -11.32
N ASP A 47 -8.67 -1.54 -11.30
CA ASP A 47 -9.81 -2.27 -10.75
C ASP A 47 -9.30 -3.35 -9.78
N PRO A 48 -9.29 -3.09 -8.46
CA PRO A 48 -9.80 -1.89 -7.78
C PRO A 48 -8.92 -0.64 -7.99
N PRO A 49 -9.47 0.59 -7.83
CA PRO A 49 -8.66 1.81 -7.86
C PRO A 49 -7.67 1.83 -6.69
N LEU A 50 -6.48 2.38 -6.90
CA LEU A 50 -5.51 2.55 -5.83
C LEU A 50 -5.48 4.00 -5.39
N LEU A 51 -5.52 4.20 -4.07
CA LEU A 51 -5.34 5.51 -3.45
C LEU A 51 -4.11 5.49 -2.56
N GLY A 52 -3.39 6.58 -2.53
CA GLY A 52 -2.31 6.71 -1.58
C GLY A 52 -1.64 8.06 -1.62
N ARG A 53 -0.32 8.05 -1.51
CA ARG A 53 0.45 9.26 -1.24
C ARG A 53 1.65 9.38 -2.16
N VAL A 54 1.84 10.56 -2.73
CA VAL A 54 3.13 11.04 -3.24
C VAL A 54 3.85 11.81 -2.14
N LEU A 55 5.15 11.57 -2.02
CA LEU A 55 6.05 12.16 -1.04
C LEU A 55 6.89 13.24 -1.72
N ASP A 56 7.07 14.36 -1.03
CA ASP A 56 7.79 15.52 -1.55
C ASP A 56 9.26 15.20 -1.88
N ARG A 57 9.84 14.19 -1.22
CA ARG A 57 11.23 13.75 -1.38
C ARG A 57 11.32 12.22 -1.34
N ASP A 58 12.43 11.67 -1.80
CA ASP A 58 12.75 10.25 -1.61
C ASP A 58 12.91 9.98 -0.11
N ILE A 59 11.93 9.34 0.51
CA ILE A 59 11.98 9.01 1.95
C ILE A 59 12.57 7.62 2.17
N ILE A 60 12.48 6.74 1.18
CA ILE A 60 12.94 5.35 1.31
C ILE A 60 14.08 5.04 0.34
N GLU A 61 15.17 4.53 0.92
CA GLU A 61 16.22 3.84 0.19
C GLU A 61 15.93 2.33 0.18
N PHE A 62 15.89 1.71 -0.99
CA PHE A 62 15.67 0.27 -1.12
C PHE A 62 16.92 -0.55 -0.85
N THR A 63 17.38 -0.49 0.41
CA THR A 63 18.42 -1.38 0.93
C THR A 63 17.93 -2.84 0.91
N PRO A 64 18.84 -3.83 0.91
CA PRO A 64 18.45 -5.24 0.98
C PRO A 64 17.55 -5.57 2.18
N LYS A 65 17.71 -4.86 3.32
CA LYS A 65 16.84 -5.03 4.50
C LYS A 65 15.41 -4.57 4.20
N ILE A 66 15.25 -3.36 3.65
CA ILE A 66 13.93 -2.80 3.32
C ILE A 66 13.26 -3.62 2.22
N VAL A 67 14.00 -4.04 1.20
CA VAL A 67 13.45 -4.91 0.15
C VAL A 67 12.91 -6.21 0.76
N ARG A 68 13.67 -6.90 1.62
CA ARG A 68 13.18 -8.10 2.30
C ARG A 68 11.94 -7.82 3.14
N HIS A 69 11.89 -6.67 3.81
CA HIS A 69 10.73 -6.26 4.61
C HIS A 69 9.47 -6.07 3.74
N ILE A 70 9.59 -5.37 2.62
CA ILE A 70 8.52 -5.20 1.61
C ILE A 70 8.01 -6.58 1.16
N PHE A 71 8.89 -7.49 0.75
CA PHE A 71 8.48 -8.84 0.34
C PHE A 71 7.76 -9.60 1.47
N ARG A 72 8.31 -9.58 2.70
CA ARG A 72 7.69 -10.26 3.85
C ARG A 72 6.31 -9.69 4.17
N PHE A 73 6.16 -8.36 4.13
CA PHE A 73 4.90 -7.67 4.32
C PHE A 73 3.87 -8.12 3.30
N GLY A 74 4.19 -8.08 1.99
CA GLY A 74 3.29 -8.55 0.94
C GLY A 74 2.84 -10.00 1.13
N LEU A 75 3.77 -10.90 1.49
CA LEU A 75 3.46 -12.33 1.73
C LEU A 75 2.52 -12.53 2.93
N LEU A 76 2.69 -11.77 4.01
CA LEU A 76 1.80 -11.82 5.18
C LEU A 76 0.37 -11.39 4.84
N HIS A 77 0.22 -10.53 3.84
CA HIS A 77 -1.07 -10.12 3.28
C HIS A 77 -1.58 -11.04 2.16
N GLY A 78 -0.96 -12.20 1.94
CA GLY A 78 -1.37 -13.15 0.91
C GLY A 78 -1.24 -12.61 -0.52
N CYS A 79 -0.32 -11.68 -0.74
CA CYS A 79 -0.06 -11.09 -2.06
C CYS A 79 1.14 -11.77 -2.74
N THR A 80 1.05 -11.94 -4.05
CA THR A 80 2.22 -12.13 -4.92
C THR A 80 2.88 -10.77 -5.14
N ILE A 81 4.22 -10.72 -5.09
CA ILE A 81 4.97 -9.46 -5.26
C ILE A 81 5.72 -9.48 -6.59
N HIS A 82 5.46 -8.48 -7.43
CA HIS A 82 6.21 -8.24 -8.67
C HIS A 82 7.05 -6.98 -8.55
N ARG A 83 8.32 -7.06 -8.94
CA ARG A 83 9.18 -5.89 -9.02
C ARG A 83 9.27 -5.42 -10.47
N ILE A 84 8.90 -4.18 -10.73
CA ILE A 84 9.00 -3.55 -12.05
C ILE A 84 9.84 -2.30 -11.87
N GLY A 85 11.06 -2.29 -12.43
CA GLY A 85 12.01 -1.21 -12.20
C GLY A 85 12.31 -0.97 -10.71
N GLN A 86 11.96 0.22 -10.23
CA GLN A 86 12.13 0.63 -8.82
C GLN A 86 10.83 0.54 -8.01
N GLU A 87 9.82 -0.19 -8.47
CA GLU A 87 8.54 -0.31 -7.78
C GLU A 87 8.21 -1.77 -7.48
N PHE A 88 7.46 -1.97 -6.39
CA PHE A 88 6.92 -3.25 -5.97
C PHE A 88 5.41 -3.20 -6.09
N TYR A 89 4.85 -4.16 -6.83
CA TYR A 89 3.44 -4.31 -7.06
C TYR A 89 2.94 -5.53 -6.30
N TYR A 90 1.95 -5.34 -5.45
CA TYR A 90 1.27 -6.43 -4.75
C TYR A 90 0.05 -6.84 -5.54
N VAL A 91 -0.03 -8.13 -5.85
CA VAL A 91 -1.09 -8.74 -6.63
C VAL A 91 -1.83 -9.77 -5.77
N ARG A 92 -3.16 -9.65 -5.72
CA ARG A 92 -4.07 -10.60 -5.06
C ARG A 92 -5.20 -10.91 -6.03
N ASP A 93 -5.52 -12.18 -6.21
CA ASP A 93 -6.56 -12.65 -7.13
C ASP A 93 -6.38 -12.12 -8.58
N GLY A 94 -5.13 -12.02 -9.03
CA GLY A 94 -4.78 -11.50 -10.36
C GLY A 94 -4.90 -9.98 -10.52
N LYS A 95 -5.28 -9.25 -9.48
CA LYS A 95 -5.44 -7.79 -9.48
C LYS A 95 -4.34 -7.10 -8.68
N ILE A 96 -3.88 -5.94 -9.15
CA ILE A 96 -2.96 -5.09 -8.39
C ILE A 96 -3.76 -4.46 -7.24
N VAL A 97 -3.33 -4.69 -6.01
CA VAL A 97 -3.97 -4.19 -4.79
C VAL A 97 -3.10 -3.19 -4.03
N ALA A 98 -1.81 -3.09 -4.36
CA ALA A 98 -0.95 -2.02 -3.89
C ALA A 98 0.28 -1.83 -4.79
N VAL A 99 0.85 -0.63 -4.72
CA VAL A 99 2.16 -0.27 -5.29
C VAL A 99 3.00 0.45 -4.24
N ILE A 100 4.29 0.14 -4.21
CA ILE A 100 5.28 0.72 -3.29
C ILE A 100 6.48 1.17 -4.12
N GLY A 101 6.75 2.47 -4.12
CA GLY A 101 7.86 3.12 -4.79
C GLY A 101 8.65 4.03 -3.84
N ARG A 102 9.78 4.56 -4.28
CA ARG A 102 10.63 5.41 -3.41
C ARG A 102 9.95 6.70 -2.94
N ARG A 103 9.08 7.23 -3.80
CA ARG A 103 8.39 8.52 -3.64
C ARG A 103 6.89 8.40 -3.50
N HIS A 104 6.33 7.21 -3.59
CA HIS A 104 4.91 7.05 -3.49
C HIS A 104 4.53 5.65 -3.06
N TYR A 105 3.31 5.51 -2.57
CA TYR A 105 2.65 4.24 -2.40
C TYR A 105 1.15 4.41 -2.58
N ALA A 106 0.46 3.35 -2.96
CA ALA A 106 -1.00 3.33 -3.03
C ALA A 106 -1.52 1.93 -2.73
N ALA A 107 -2.76 1.85 -2.25
CA ALA A 107 -3.44 0.59 -1.98
C ALA A 107 -4.91 0.68 -2.36
N SER A 108 -5.53 -0.48 -2.55
CA SER A 108 -6.95 -0.61 -2.88
C SER A 108 -7.88 -0.58 -1.66
N GLU A 109 -7.32 -0.75 -0.46
CA GLU A 109 -8.08 -0.89 0.78
C GLU A 109 -7.54 0.04 1.88
N PRO A 110 -8.42 0.63 2.72
CA PRO A 110 -8.00 1.54 3.78
C PRO A 110 -7.01 0.92 4.77
N LYS A 111 -7.20 -0.37 5.09
CA LYS A 111 -6.35 -1.10 6.03
C LYS A 111 -4.94 -1.30 5.47
N LEU A 112 -4.85 -1.77 4.23
CA LEU A 112 -3.57 -1.99 3.55
C LEU A 112 -2.82 -0.66 3.35
N PHE A 113 -3.53 0.43 3.04
CA PHE A 113 -2.95 1.78 2.99
C PHE A 113 -2.33 2.18 4.34
N GLU A 114 -3.06 2.05 5.46
CA GLU A 114 -2.53 2.38 6.79
C GLU A 114 -1.32 1.52 7.16
N GLU A 115 -1.37 0.22 6.86
CA GLU A 115 -0.30 -0.72 7.19
C GLU A 115 0.95 -0.44 6.36
N ILE A 116 0.84 -0.14 5.06
CA ILE A 116 1.99 0.29 4.24
C ILE A 116 2.58 1.60 4.77
N SER A 117 1.72 2.59 5.07
CA SER A 117 2.13 3.89 5.60
C SER A 117 2.98 3.72 6.86
N ARG A 118 2.55 2.86 7.79
CA ARG A 118 3.24 2.60 9.05
C ARG A 118 4.48 1.73 8.87
N GLU A 119 4.32 0.54 8.32
CA GLU A 119 5.35 -0.52 8.34
C GLU A 119 6.49 -0.25 7.36
N ILE A 120 6.23 0.48 6.27
CA ILE A 120 7.22 0.71 5.21
C ILE A 120 7.73 2.16 5.28
N TYR A 121 6.85 3.13 5.51
CA TYR A 121 7.19 4.57 5.49
C TYR A 121 7.28 5.22 6.88
N GLY A 122 6.99 4.50 7.98
CA GLY A 122 7.08 5.04 9.34
C GLY A 122 6.07 6.15 9.65
N ILE A 123 4.99 6.28 8.88
CA ILE A 123 3.96 7.30 9.04
C ILE A 123 2.92 6.84 10.08
N GLY A 124 2.52 7.73 11.00
CA GLY A 124 1.45 7.42 11.97
C GLY A 124 1.93 6.74 13.26
N GLY A 125 3.21 6.90 13.60
CA GLY A 125 3.86 6.37 14.80
C GLY A 125 4.29 4.90 14.68
N GLU A 126 5.35 4.52 15.39
CA GLU A 126 5.85 3.14 15.42
C GLU A 126 4.85 2.22 16.12
N ARG A 127 4.16 1.36 15.36
CA ARG A 127 3.97 -0.01 15.85
C ARG A 127 5.20 -0.78 15.43
N ILE A 128 6.12 -1.00 16.38
CA ILE A 128 7.13 -2.05 16.22
C ILE A 128 6.36 -3.37 16.24
N ILE A 129 5.88 -3.83 15.09
CA ILE A 129 5.65 -5.26 14.95
C ILE A 129 7.06 -5.86 14.96
N ASP A 130 7.35 -6.63 15.99
CA ASP A 130 8.60 -7.37 16.18
C ASP A 130 8.70 -8.50 15.11
N ILE A 131 8.90 -8.10 13.84
CA ILE A 131 8.97 -8.97 12.64
C ILE A 131 10.40 -9.49 12.44
N ASP A 132 11.38 -8.95 13.18
CA ASP A 132 12.76 -9.42 13.18
C ASP A 132 12.98 -10.67 14.06
N LYS A 133 11.91 -11.29 14.59
CA LYS A 133 12.02 -12.68 15.01
C LYS A 133 12.25 -13.56 13.78
N PRO A 134 13.34 -14.36 13.73
CA PRO A 134 13.44 -15.41 12.73
C PRO A 134 12.16 -16.23 12.82
N LEU A 135 11.63 -16.67 11.68
CA LEU A 135 10.56 -17.65 11.65
C LEU A 135 11.05 -18.86 12.44
N GLY A 136 10.72 -18.88 13.74
CA GLY A 136 11.07 -19.97 14.62
C GLY A 136 10.46 -21.22 14.03
N TRP A 137 11.27 -22.26 13.93
CA TRP A 137 10.94 -23.59 13.40
C TRP A 137 9.58 -24.14 13.88
N SER A 138 9.02 -23.60 14.98
CA SER A 138 7.69 -23.89 15.51
C SER A 138 6.52 -23.63 14.56
N LYS A 139 6.60 -22.64 13.64
CA LYS A 139 5.52 -22.43 12.63
C LYS A 139 5.60 -23.43 11.46
N ALA A 140 6.81 -23.81 11.05
CA ALA A 140 7.00 -24.82 10.00
C ALA A 140 6.56 -26.22 10.46
N LEU A 141 6.86 -26.60 11.70
CA LEU A 141 6.42 -27.89 12.27
C LEU A 141 4.90 -28.02 12.41
N LYS A 142 4.18 -26.94 12.71
CA LYS A 142 2.70 -26.95 12.78
C LYS A 142 2.00 -27.11 11.42
N MET A 143 2.66 -26.76 10.31
CA MET A 143 2.11 -27.02 8.97
C MET A 143 2.39 -28.46 8.51
N ILE A 144 3.48 -29.07 8.96
CA ILE A 144 3.84 -30.46 8.61
C ILE A 144 3.05 -31.48 9.43
N THR A 145 2.67 -31.15 10.67
CA THR A 145 1.94 -32.07 11.58
C THR A 145 0.40 -32.00 11.46
N LYS A 146 -0.12 -31.27 10.46
CA LYS A 146 -1.55 -31.22 10.13
C LYS A 146 -1.90 -31.96 8.83
N LEU A 147 -1.02 -32.85 8.39
CA LEU A 147 -1.29 -33.95 7.45
C LEU A 147 -1.32 -35.26 8.25
#